data_AF-A0A532EFQ7-F1
#
_entry.id   AF-A0A532EFQ7-F1
#
_cell.length_a   1.000
_cell.length_b   1.000
_cell.length_c   1.000
_cell.angle_alpha   90.00
_cell.angle_beta   90.00
_cell.angle_gamma   90.00
#
_symmetry.space_group_name_H-M   'P 1'
#
loop_
_entity.id
_entity.type
_entity.pdbx_description
1 polymer ?
#
loop_
_entity_poly.entity_id
_entity_poly.type
_entity_poly.pdbx_seq_one_letter_code
_entity_poly.pdbx_strand_id
1 'polypeptide(L)'
;MAGVFLLLIGLSEVRQALGWPALVWTRFLLPGALTVGGIFLLIWSDHDSWPIGSMTFAQTFFGSDEEVLQHKTYGVLAFAVGVIEFLRRTGWFAHAVWTVPLPLFAIVGGMMLFSHSHGEHPAASRIGLHHVVMGMMAITAGSSKLVSGWRARSVLTERSYWELLWASLVVFIGLQLLIYSE
;
A
#
# COMPACT_ATOMS: atom_id res chain seq x y z
N MET A 1 9.02 -6.72 -11.06
CA MET A 1 8.13 -5.62 -11.54
C MET A 1 7.57 -4.75 -10.41
N ALA A 2 7.11 -5.34 -9.30
CA ALA A 2 6.56 -4.58 -8.15
C ALA A 2 7.47 -3.44 -7.66
N GLY A 3 8.79 -3.68 -7.55
CA GLY A 3 9.75 -2.64 -7.15
C GLY A 3 9.79 -1.43 -8.08
N VAL A 4 9.64 -1.62 -9.40
CA VAL A 4 9.59 -0.50 -10.37
C VAL A 4 8.34 0.35 -10.15
N PHE A 5 7.17 -0.29 -9.99
CA PHE A 5 5.92 0.45 -9.74
C PHE A 5 5.98 1.22 -8.43
N LEU A 6 6.49 0.59 -7.36
CA LEU A 6 6.59 1.25 -6.06
C LEU A 6 7.62 2.39 -6.07
N LEU A 7 8.70 2.26 -6.85
CA LEU A 7 9.67 3.33 -7.07
C LEU A 7 9.00 4.54 -7.75
N LEU A 8 8.22 4.32 -8.81
CA LEU A 8 7.49 5.39 -9.51
C LEU A 8 6.46 6.07 -8.59
N ILE A 9 5.77 5.28 -7.76
CA ILE A 9 4.85 5.79 -6.74
C ILE A 9 5.61 6.64 -5.72
N GLY A 10 6.71 6.14 -5.16
CA GLY A 10 7.52 6.87 -4.19
C GLY A 10 8.06 8.18 -4.74
N LEU A 11 8.59 8.18 -5.97
CA LEU A 11 9.06 9.40 -6.65
C LEU A 11 7.92 10.40 -6.86
N SER A 12 6.71 9.92 -7.17
CA SER A 12 5.52 10.77 -7.27
C SER A 12 5.12 11.39 -5.93
N GLU A 13 5.22 10.63 -4.82
CA GLU A 13 5.00 11.15 -3.47
C GLU A 13 6.07 12.16 -3.07
N VAL A 14 7.35 11.96 -3.45
CA VAL A 14 8.43 12.93 -3.21
C VAL A 14 8.15 14.22 -3.97
N ARG A 15 7.78 14.11 -5.25
CA ARG A 15 7.36 15.25 -6.08
C ARG A 15 6.23 16.04 -5.44
N GLN A 16 5.24 15.36 -4.86
CA GLN A 16 4.14 16.00 -4.15
C GLN A 16 4.62 16.70 -2.87
N ALA A 17 5.43 16.03 -2.04
CA ALA A 17 5.97 16.59 -0.81
C ALA A 17 6.87 17.83 -1.05
N LEU A 18 7.58 17.87 -2.18
CA LEU A 18 8.40 19.02 -2.60
C LEU A 18 7.59 20.16 -3.23
N GLY A 19 6.32 19.93 -3.55
CA GLY A 19 5.45 20.92 -4.20
C GLY A 19 5.87 21.26 -5.64
N TRP A 20 6.59 20.38 -6.34
CA TRP A 20 7.06 20.65 -7.70
C TRP A 20 5.88 20.65 -8.68
N PRO A 21 5.58 21.74 -9.42
CA PRO A 21 4.37 21.82 -10.27
C PRO A 21 4.31 20.90 -11.49
N ALA A 22 5.42 20.35 -11.98
CA ALA A 22 5.39 19.47 -13.16
C ALA A 22 4.78 18.09 -12.83
N LEU A 23 4.28 17.36 -13.85
CA LEU A 23 3.81 15.98 -13.71
C LEU A 23 2.73 15.76 -12.63
N VAL A 24 1.82 16.72 -12.41
CA VAL A 24 0.77 16.66 -11.37
C VAL A 24 -0.05 15.36 -11.44
N TRP A 25 -0.27 14.83 -12.64
CA TRP A 25 -1.05 13.61 -12.87
C TRP A 25 -0.46 12.39 -12.16
N THR A 26 0.85 12.36 -11.86
CA THR A 26 1.48 11.22 -11.17
C THR A 26 0.95 11.04 -9.76
N ARG A 27 0.30 12.05 -9.16
CA ARG A 27 -0.40 11.92 -7.88
C ARG A 27 -1.47 10.83 -7.89
N PHE A 28 -1.89 10.36 -9.06
CA PHE A 28 -2.86 9.27 -9.18
C PHE A 28 -2.23 7.88 -9.31
N LEU A 29 -0.90 7.76 -9.34
CA LEU A 29 -0.21 6.47 -9.44
C LEU A 29 -0.50 5.57 -8.23
N LEU A 30 -0.40 6.10 -7.00
CA LEU A 30 -0.68 5.34 -5.78
C LEU A 30 -2.15 4.86 -5.72
N PRO A 31 -3.16 5.75 -5.79
CA PRO A 31 -4.55 5.29 -5.74
C PRO A 31 -4.91 4.40 -6.93
N GLY A 32 -4.36 4.67 -8.12
CA GLY A 32 -4.56 3.82 -9.30
C GLY A 32 -4.01 2.42 -9.11
N ALA A 33 -2.77 2.29 -8.61
CA ALA A 33 -2.14 0.99 -8.36
C ALA A 33 -2.90 0.19 -7.30
N LEU A 34 -3.33 0.81 -6.20
CA LEU A 34 -4.14 0.14 -5.17
C LEU A 34 -5.51 -0.29 -5.70
N THR A 35 -6.16 0.56 -6.49
CA THR A 35 -7.48 0.26 -7.07
C THR A 35 -7.39 -0.90 -8.05
N VAL A 36 -6.46 -0.83 -9.02
CA VAL A 36 -6.28 -1.86 -10.04
C VAL A 36 -5.76 -3.16 -9.43
N GLY A 37 -4.79 -3.07 -8.52
CA GLY A 37 -4.28 -4.24 -7.78
C GLY A 37 -5.36 -4.88 -6.91
N GLY A 38 -6.20 -4.09 -6.23
CA GLY A 38 -7.32 -4.58 -5.46
C GLY A 38 -8.35 -5.32 -6.34
N ILE A 39 -8.73 -4.72 -7.48
CA ILE A 39 -9.59 -5.37 -8.48
C ILE A 39 -8.95 -6.67 -8.99
N PHE A 40 -7.64 -6.66 -9.23
CA PHE A 40 -6.90 -7.85 -9.67
C PHE A 40 -7.04 -8.99 -8.66
N LEU A 41 -6.80 -8.72 -7.37
CA LEU A 41 -6.94 -9.70 -6.29
C LEU A 41 -8.39 -10.16 -6.08
N LEU A 42 -9.37 -9.32 -6.36
CA LEU A 42 -10.77 -9.73 -6.21
C LEU A 42 -11.18 -10.72 -7.30
N ILE A 43 -10.68 -10.56 -8.52
CA ILE A 43 -11.19 -11.28 -9.69
C ILE A 43 -10.24 -12.37 -10.19
N TRP A 44 -8.93 -12.13 -10.26
CA TRP A 44 -7.98 -12.98 -11.00
C TRP A 44 -6.91 -13.67 -10.16
N SER A 45 -6.74 -13.34 -8.87
CA SER A 45 -5.73 -14.03 -8.04
C SER A 45 -6.02 -15.52 -7.86
N ASP A 46 -7.30 -15.89 -7.74
CA ASP A 46 -7.75 -17.23 -7.38
C ASP A 46 -8.70 -17.76 -8.46
N HIS A 47 -8.20 -18.66 -9.32
CA HIS A 47 -8.92 -19.10 -10.52
C HIS A 47 -10.17 -19.95 -10.23
N ASP A 48 -10.19 -20.63 -9.09
CA ASP A 48 -11.35 -21.43 -8.67
C ASP A 48 -12.41 -20.58 -7.93
N SER A 49 -12.06 -19.36 -7.51
CA SER A 49 -12.95 -18.49 -6.74
C SER A 49 -13.95 -17.72 -7.59
N TRP A 50 -15.09 -17.39 -6.99
CA TRP A 50 -16.01 -16.40 -7.55
C TRP A 50 -15.27 -15.07 -7.79
N PRO A 51 -15.51 -14.32 -8.89
CA PRO A 51 -16.60 -14.49 -9.85
C PRO A 51 -16.29 -15.33 -11.10
N ILE A 52 -15.05 -15.78 -11.30
CA ILE A 52 -14.63 -16.43 -12.56
C ILE A 52 -14.54 -17.95 -12.47
N GLY A 53 -14.41 -18.50 -11.26
CA GLY A 53 -14.23 -19.92 -11.00
C GLY A 53 -15.50 -20.65 -10.57
N SER A 54 -15.34 -21.90 -10.16
CA SER A 54 -16.44 -22.80 -9.78
C SER A 54 -16.98 -22.58 -8.36
N MET A 55 -16.23 -21.92 -7.47
CA MET A 55 -16.69 -21.63 -6.12
C MET A 55 -17.84 -20.63 -6.15
N THR A 56 -18.81 -20.85 -5.26
CA THR A 56 -19.86 -19.87 -4.99
C THR A 56 -19.32 -18.68 -4.19
N PHE A 57 -20.04 -17.56 -4.20
CA PHE A 57 -19.73 -16.39 -3.37
C PHE A 57 -19.53 -16.78 -1.89
N ALA A 58 -20.40 -17.65 -1.35
CA ALA A 58 -20.31 -18.07 0.04
C ALA A 58 -19.04 -18.90 0.33
N GLN A 59 -18.65 -19.78 -0.58
CA GLN A 59 -17.41 -20.56 -0.45
C GLN A 59 -16.17 -19.66 -0.54
N THR A 60 -16.19 -18.63 -1.39
CA THR A 60 -15.05 -17.71 -1.55
C THR A 60 -14.88 -16.77 -0.35
N PHE A 61 -15.96 -16.23 0.23
CA PHE A 61 -15.88 -15.22 1.29
C PHE A 61 -16.12 -15.74 2.71
N PHE A 62 -16.71 -16.92 2.86
CA PHE A 62 -17.02 -17.54 4.15
C PHE A 62 -16.60 -19.01 4.24
N GLY A 63 -15.76 -19.46 3.30
CA GLY A 63 -15.14 -20.78 3.34
C GLY A 63 -14.01 -20.86 4.38
N SER A 64 -13.24 -21.94 4.30
CA SER A 64 -12.10 -22.20 5.19
C SER A 64 -10.74 -22.16 4.48
N ASP A 65 -10.72 -21.75 3.21
CA ASP A 65 -9.47 -21.57 2.47
C ASP A 65 -8.82 -20.25 2.88
N GLU A 66 -7.80 -20.34 3.73
CA GLU A 66 -7.14 -19.17 4.31
C GLU A 66 -6.45 -18.29 3.26
N GLU A 67 -5.90 -18.88 2.20
CA GLU A 67 -5.20 -18.15 1.15
C GLU A 67 -6.19 -17.30 0.35
N VAL A 68 -7.30 -17.92 -0.09
CA VAL A 68 -8.38 -17.21 -0.79
C VAL A 68 -8.93 -16.08 0.09
N LEU A 69 -9.23 -16.35 1.36
CA LEU A 69 -9.73 -15.34 2.28
C LEU A 69 -8.76 -14.17 2.46
N GLN A 70 -7.45 -14.43 2.53
CA GLN A 70 -6.42 -13.40 2.59
C GLN A 70 -6.42 -12.55 1.30
N HIS A 71 -6.37 -13.18 0.12
CA HIS A 71 -6.40 -12.47 -1.15
C HIS A 71 -7.64 -11.59 -1.30
N LYS A 72 -8.83 -12.09 -0.95
CA LYS A 72 -10.06 -11.30 -1.02
C LYS A 72 -10.08 -10.17 -0.01
N THR A 73 -9.62 -10.41 1.21
CA THR A 73 -9.52 -9.37 2.24
C THR A 73 -8.58 -8.25 1.79
N TYR A 74 -7.37 -8.59 1.32
CA TYR A 74 -6.42 -7.60 0.81
C TYR A 74 -6.93 -6.89 -0.44
N GLY A 75 -7.64 -7.61 -1.33
CA GLY A 75 -8.27 -7.04 -2.51
C GLY A 75 -9.30 -5.97 -2.16
N VAL A 76 -10.21 -6.26 -1.22
CA VAL A 76 -11.22 -5.29 -0.73
C VAL A 76 -10.52 -4.09 -0.10
N LEU A 77 -9.55 -4.31 0.79
CA LEU A 77 -8.84 -3.24 1.48
C LEU A 77 -8.07 -2.34 0.51
N ALA A 78 -7.30 -2.91 -0.41
CA ALA A 78 -6.54 -2.18 -1.40
C ALA A 78 -7.46 -1.37 -2.32
N PHE A 79 -8.55 -1.97 -2.80
CA PHE A 79 -9.54 -1.28 -3.63
C PHE A 79 -10.15 -0.09 -2.88
N ALA A 80 -10.62 -0.31 -1.64
CA ALA A 80 -11.24 0.74 -0.83
C ALA A 80 -10.27 1.89 -0.55
N VAL A 81 -9.04 1.60 -0.13
CA VAL A 81 -8.01 2.63 0.12
C VAL A 81 -7.65 3.37 -1.17
N GLY A 82 -7.52 2.68 -2.30
CA GLY A 82 -7.26 3.28 -3.59
C GLY A 82 -8.34 4.28 -4.01
N VAL A 83 -9.61 3.89 -3.88
CA VAL A 83 -10.76 4.76 -4.18
C VAL A 83 -10.81 5.96 -3.21
N ILE A 84 -10.63 5.74 -1.91
CA ILE A 84 -10.61 6.82 -0.91
C ILE A 84 -9.50 7.84 -1.24
N GLU A 85 -8.29 7.37 -1.54
CA GLU A 85 -7.18 8.26 -1.90
C GLU A 85 -7.44 9.00 -3.22
N PHE A 86 -8.07 8.36 -4.21
CA PHE A 86 -8.48 9.03 -5.44
C PHE A 86 -9.48 10.17 -5.16
N LEU A 87 -10.54 9.89 -4.39
CA LEU A 87 -11.57 10.86 -4.02
C LEU A 87 -10.99 12.00 -3.18
N ARG A 88 -10.03 11.71 -2.31
CA ARG A 88 -9.34 12.72 -1.50
C ARG A 88 -8.47 13.63 -2.36
N ARG A 89 -7.69 13.07 -3.29
CA ARG A 89 -6.80 13.83 -4.19
C ARG A 89 -7.54 14.64 -5.25
N THR A 90 -8.80 14.30 -5.53
CA THR A 90 -9.72 15.08 -6.39
C THR A 90 -10.56 16.10 -5.61
N GLY A 91 -10.47 16.13 -4.28
CA GLY A 91 -11.15 17.11 -3.42
C GLY A 91 -12.58 16.72 -3.01
N TRP A 92 -13.07 15.54 -3.41
CA TRP A 92 -14.40 15.06 -3.03
C TRP A 92 -14.47 14.72 -1.53
N PHE A 93 -13.40 14.17 -0.98
CA PHE A 93 -13.29 13.81 0.44
C PHE A 93 -12.42 14.82 1.20
N ALA A 94 -13.02 15.96 1.55
CA ALA A 94 -12.33 17.04 2.26
C ALA A 94 -12.18 16.81 3.77
N HIS A 95 -12.99 15.91 4.35
CA HIS A 95 -12.95 15.66 5.80
C HIS A 95 -11.66 14.93 6.21
N ALA A 96 -11.01 15.41 7.27
CA ALA A 96 -9.69 14.93 7.71
C ALA A 96 -9.66 13.43 8.07
N VAL A 97 -10.79 12.84 8.46
CA VAL A 97 -10.88 11.38 8.74
C VAL A 97 -10.40 10.54 7.55
N TRP A 98 -10.56 11.03 6.33
CA TRP A 98 -10.17 10.32 5.11
C TRP A 98 -8.65 10.31 4.88
N THR A 99 -7.84 10.98 5.71
CA THR A 99 -6.38 10.86 5.68
C THR A 99 -5.85 9.62 6.41
N VAL A 100 -6.71 8.91 7.15
CA VAL A 100 -6.35 7.79 8.04
C VAL A 100 -6.23 6.43 7.33
N PRO A 101 -7.07 6.07 6.33
CA PRO A 101 -7.07 4.72 5.77
C PRO A 101 -5.73 4.28 5.13
N LEU A 102 -5.14 5.11 4.27
CA LEU A 102 -3.86 4.80 3.62
C LEU A 102 -2.73 4.50 4.62
N PRO A 103 -2.45 5.37 5.61
CA PRO A 103 -1.36 5.08 6.52
C PRO A 103 -1.65 3.95 7.49
N LEU A 104 -2.90 3.72 7.90
CA LEU A 104 -3.24 2.51 8.66
C LEU A 104 -3.02 1.25 7.83
N PHE A 105 -3.39 1.26 6.55
CA PHE A 105 -3.12 0.16 5.63
C PHE A 105 -1.62 -0.13 5.54
N ALA A 106 -0.77 0.90 5.44
CA ALA A 106 0.68 0.74 5.45
C ALA A 106 1.23 0.17 6.77
N ILE A 107 0.72 0.62 7.92
CA ILE A 107 1.12 0.12 9.24
C ILE A 107 0.73 -1.34 9.41
N VAL A 108 -0.53 -1.68 9.13
CA VAL A 108 -1.04 -3.04 9.25
C VAL A 108 -0.32 -3.98 8.28
N GLY A 109 -0.21 -3.62 7.00
CA GLY A 109 0.55 -4.41 6.03
C GLY A 109 2.02 -4.57 6.43
N GLY A 110 2.65 -3.53 6.99
CA GLY A 110 4.00 -3.60 7.52
C GLY A 110 4.14 -4.57 8.71
N MET A 111 3.17 -4.59 9.63
CA MET A 111 3.13 -5.56 10.74
C MET A 111 2.98 -7.00 10.26
N MET A 112 2.22 -7.23 9.18
CA MET A 112 2.00 -8.58 8.66
C MET A 112 3.26 -9.21 8.05
N LEU A 113 4.20 -8.41 7.56
CA LEU A 113 5.49 -8.89 7.04
C LEU A 113 6.35 -9.58 8.11
N PHE A 114 6.11 -9.34 9.41
CA PHE A 114 6.83 -10.03 10.48
C PHE A 114 6.33 -11.45 10.73
N SER A 115 5.11 -11.76 10.32
CA SER A 115 4.45 -13.04 10.58
C SER A 115 4.48 -13.99 9.39
N HIS A 116 5.01 -13.55 8.25
CA HIS A 116 5.08 -14.35 7.04
C HIS A 116 6.30 -15.29 7.09
N SER A 117 6.08 -16.60 6.96
CA SER A 117 7.10 -17.65 7.12
C SER A 117 7.41 -18.34 5.80
N HIS A 118 8.70 -18.54 5.52
CA HIS A 118 9.23 -19.10 4.28
C HIS A 118 9.81 -20.51 4.46
N GLY A 119 9.10 -21.38 5.19
CA GLY A 119 9.41 -22.81 5.32
C GLY A 119 10.90 -23.16 5.48
N GLU A 120 11.29 -24.33 4.96
CA GLU A 120 12.69 -24.80 4.92
C GLU A 120 13.38 -24.36 3.60
N HIS A 121 13.37 -23.06 3.29
CA HIS A 121 14.06 -22.54 2.11
C HIS A 121 15.51 -22.11 2.45
N PRO A 122 16.54 -22.44 1.65
CA PRO A 122 17.92 -22.03 1.92
C PRO A 122 18.12 -20.51 2.00
N ALA A 123 17.24 -19.73 1.36
CA ALA A 123 17.25 -18.27 1.42
C ALA A 123 16.30 -17.68 2.48
N ALA A 124 15.62 -18.49 3.30
CA ALA A 124 14.58 -18.04 4.24
C ALA A 124 15.09 -16.95 5.20
N SER A 125 16.33 -17.03 5.68
CA SER A 125 16.92 -16.01 6.56
C SER A 125 17.12 -14.67 5.85
N ARG A 126 17.53 -14.69 4.57
CA ARG A 126 17.66 -13.49 3.75
C ARG A 126 16.29 -12.89 3.46
N ILE A 127 15.34 -13.71 3.04
CA ILE A 127 13.97 -13.28 2.73
C ILE A 127 13.32 -12.66 3.98
N GLY A 128 13.44 -13.32 5.12
CA GLY A 128 12.97 -12.83 6.41
C GLY A 128 13.60 -11.48 6.80
N LEU A 129 14.91 -11.29 6.57
CA LEU A 129 15.56 -10.00 6.80
C LEU A 129 14.96 -8.91 5.88
N HIS A 130 14.73 -9.22 4.61
CA HIS A 130 14.07 -8.28 3.71
C HIS A 130 12.68 -7.91 4.20
N HIS A 131 11.88 -8.89 4.65
CA HIS A 131 10.55 -8.67 5.21
C HIS A 131 10.58 -7.77 6.45
N VAL A 132 11.49 -8.02 7.40
CA VAL A 132 11.65 -7.17 8.60
C VAL A 132 11.99 -5.74 8.22
N VAL A 133 12.94 -5.54 7.31
CA VAL A 133 13.36 -4.19 6.89
C VAL A 133 12.22 -3.47 6.15
N MET A 134 11.50 -4.14 5.25
CA MET A 134 10.34 -3.57 4.57
C MET A 134 9.21 -3.25 5.56
N GLY A 135 8.92 -4.15 6.49
CA GLY A 135 7.90 -3.98 7.53
C GLY A 135 8.17 -2.77 8.41
N MET A 136 9.40 -2.61 8.89
CA MET A 136 9.83 -1.45 9.67
C MET A 136 9.68 -0.14 8.89
N MET A 137 10.11 -0.11 7.61
CA MET A 137 9.94 1.06 6.76
C MET A 137 8.47 1.39 6.52
N ALA A 138 7.62 0.39 6.24
CA ALA A 138 6.19 0.59 6.02
C ALA A 138 5.46 1.13 7.26
N ILE A 139 5.76 0.59 8.45
CA ILE A 139 5.22 1.09 9.72
C ILE A 139 5.65 2.53 9.96
N THR A 140 6.93 2.83 9.77
CA THR A 140 7.49 4.18 9.96
C THR A 140 6.90 5.17 8.96
N ALA A 141 6.75 4.75 7.69
CA ALA A 141 6.14 5.55 6.65
C ALA A 141 4.68 5.87 7.00
N GLY A 142 3.85 4.87 7.28
CA GLY A 142 2.45 5.07 7.63
C GLY A 142 2.29 5.96 8.86
N SER A 143 3.10 5.75 9.89
CA SER A 143 3.11 6.59 11.09
C SER A 143 3.45 8.05 10.78
N SER A 144 4.46 8.29 9.94
CA SER A 144 4.85 9.63 9.48
C SER A 144 3.71 10.31 8.72
N LYS A 145 3.03 9.58 7.85
CA LYS A 145 1.90 10.11 7.06
C LYS A 145 0.68 10.41 7.94
N LEU A 146 0.40 9.64 8.98
CA LEU A 146 -0.61 9.96 10.00
C LEU A 146 -0.29 11.28 10.72
N VAL A 147 0.94 11.41 11.21
CA VAL A 147 1.39 12.64 11.89
C VAL A 147 1.28 13.85 10.97
N SER A 148 1.65 13.71 9.70
CA SER A 148 1.50 14.78 8.71
C SER A 148 0.05 15.19 8.51
N GLY A 149 -0.86 14.24 8.31
CA GLY A 149 -2.29 14.51 8.13
C GLY A 149 -2.91 15.20 9.35
N TRP A 150 -2.50 14.81 10.55
CA TRP A 150 -2.94 15.45 11.80
C TRP A 150 -2.38 16.88 11.94
N ARG A 151 -1.11 17.13 11.62
CA ARG A 151 -0.45 18.45 11.75
C ARG A 151 -0.84 19.45 10.66
N ALA A 152 -1.17 19.00 9.46
CA ALA A 152 -1.70 19.86 8.41
C ALA A 152 -3.01 20.57 8.84
N ARG A 153 -3.72 20.02 9.84
CA ARG A 153 -4.86 20.66 10.50
C ARG A 153 -4.49 21.94 11.27
N SER A 154 -3.24 22.09 11.71
CA SER A 154 -2.81 23.19 12.59
C SER A 154 -2.00 24.29 11.91
N VAL A 155 -1.33 24.02 10.78
CA VAL A 155 -0.46 25.00 10.10
C VAL A 155 -0.63 24.85 8.57
N LEU A 156 -1.05 25.93 7.91
CA LEU A 156 -1.43 25.93 6.48
C LEU A 156 -0.24 26.12 5.50
N THR A 157 0.98 26.37 5.98
CA THR A 157 2.02 26.99 5.13
C THR A 157 3.41 26.38 5.18
N GLU A 158 3.69 25.37 6.03
CA GLU A 158 5.02 24.74 6.06
C GLU A 158 5.07 23.40 5.32
N ARG A 159 6.13 23.22 4.53
CA ARG A 159 6.47 21.92 3.93
C ARG A 159 6.67 20.91 5.07
N SER A 160 5.84 19.87 5.09
CA SER A 160 5.89 18.86 6.15
C SER A 160 7.03 17.88 5.91
N TYR A 161 8.06 17.93 6.76
CA TYR A 161 9.14 16.93 6.78
C TYR A 161 8.62 15.49 6.92
N TRP A 162 7.43 15.31 7.50
CA TRP A 162 6.77 14.00 7.63
C TRP A 162 6.25 13.46 6.30
N GLU A 163 5.81 14.33 5.38
CA GLU A 163 5.44 13.89 4.02
C GLU A 163 6.67 13.45 3.23
N LEU A 164 7.78 14.16 3.39
CA LEU A 164 9.03 13.80 2.74
C LEU A 164 9.59 12.48 3.29
N LEU A 165 9.48 12.25 4.61
CA LEU A 165 9.88 10.99 5.23
C LEU A 165 9.03 9.81 4.71
N TRP A 166 7.70 9.96 4.68
CA TRP A 166 6.80 8.98 4.03
C TRP A 166 7.27 8.67 2.61
N ALA A 167 7.42 9.70 1.78
CA ALA A 167 7.73 9.52 0.38
C ALA A 167 9.09 8.85 0.16
N SER A 168 10.09 9.25 0.94
CA SER A 168 11.44 8.69 0.87
C SER A 168 11.46 7.22 1.28
N LEU A 169 10.72 6.84 2.32
CA LEU A 169 10.61 5.44 2.74
C LEU A 169 9.92 4.57 1.68
N VAL A 170 8.88 5.09 1.01
CA VAL A 170 8.25 4.38 -0.12
C VAL A 170 9.24 4.15 -1.27
N VAL A 171 10.10 5.15 -1.58
CA VAL A 171 11.20 4.99 -2.55
C VAL A 171 12.16 3.87 -2.11
N PHE A 172 12.58 3.85 -0.85
CA PHE A 172 13.50 2.83 -0.34
C PHE A 172 12.90 1.43 -0.35
N ILE A 173 11.61 1.26 -0.02
CA ILE A 173 10.92 -0.02 -0.18
C ILE A 173 10.92 -0.43 -1.66
N GLY A 174 10.65 0.51 -2.58
CA GLY A 174 10.72 0.26 -4.02
C GLY A 174 12.11 -0.22 -4.47
N LEU A 175 13.17 0.44 -4.02
CA LEU A 175 14.56 0.04 -4.29
C LEU A 175 14.89 -1.34 -3.72
N GLN A 176 14.47 -1.61 -2.49
CA GLN A 176 14.65 -2.92 -1.86
C GLN A 176 13.95 -4.02 -2.66
N LEU A 177 12.75 -3.76 -3.18
CA LEU A 177 11.99 -4.69 -4.02
C LEU A 177 12.62 -4.94 -5.40
N LEU A 178 13.57 -4.12 -5.86
CA LEU A 178 14.31 -4.37 -7.11
C LEU A 178 15.39 -5.44 -6.95
N ILE A 179 15.92 -5.58 -5.74
CA ILE A 179 16.98 -6.55 -5.40
C ILE A 179 16.44 -7.73 -4.59
N TYR A 180 15.19 -7.66 -4.15
CA TYR A 180 14.49 -8.72 -3.45
C TYR A 180 14.14 -9.86 -4.41
N SER A 181 14.42 -11.08 -3.97
CA SER A 181 13.93 -12.32 -4.60
C SER A 181 13.38 -13.19 -3.48
N GLU A 182 12.12 -13.55 -3.60
CA GLU A 182 11.48 -14.58 -2.78
C GLU A 182 11.85 -15.97 -3.31
#